data_AF-A0AAI9G406-F1
#
_entry.id   AF-A0AAI9G406-F1
#
_cell.length_a   1.000
_cell.length_b   1.000
_cell.length_c   1.000
_cell.angle_alpha   90.00
_cell.angle_beta   90.00
_cell.angle_gamma   90.00
#
_symmetry.space_group_name_H-M   'P 1'
#
loop_
_entity.id
_entity.type
_entity.pdbx_description
1 polymer ?
#
loop_
_entity_poly.entity_id
_entity_poly.type
_entity_poly.pdbx_seq_one_letter_code
_entity_poly.pdbx_strand_id
1 'polypeptide(L)'
;MSGDTSSPSAAPTGAAALASSHPQEKTAPTAAPADSPPQTPSAKPAAPPKPTWVANPGSTVRETLAHWSSEAGWAVPQWDAEIDYQVPGTLSFEGDFLDAVRGLFKAYARAKRPLLVDAYPNQKIIHVTE
;
A
#
# COMPACT_ATOMS: atom_id res chain seq x y z
N MET A 1 -42.64 -12.99 -42.93
CA MET A 1 -41.92 -13.83 -41.95
C MET A 1 -42.65 -13.63 -40.62
N SER A 2 -43.82 -14.23 -40.40
CA SER A 2 -44.16 -15.64 -40.11
C SER A 2 -43.82 -16.07 -38.66
N GLY A 3 -44.88 -16.35 -37.87
CA GLY A 3 -44.91 -17.09 -36.57
C GLY A 3 -44.73 -16.22 -35.31
N ASP A 4 -45.68 -15.96 -34.40
CA ASP A 4 -46.61 -16.84 -33.63
C ASP A 4 -45.82 -17.88 -32.79
N THR A 5 -45.97 -18.08 -31.45
CA THR A 5 -47.19 -18.14 -30.63
C THR A 5 -46.89 -18.12 -29.09
N SER A 6 -47.90 -17.76 -28.29
CA SER A 6 -48.26 -18.21 -26.90
C SER A 6 -47.55 -17.58 -25.68
N SER A 7 -48.14 -16.70 -24.82
CA SER A 7 -49.43 -16.67 -24.06
C SER A 7 -49.48 -17.64 -22.85
N PRO A 8 -50.21 -17.39 -21.72
CA PRO A 8 -50.53 -16.16 -20.95
C PRO A 8 -50.48 -16.39 -19.40
N SER A 9 -51.10 -15.46 -18.64
CA SER A 9 -51.68 -15.62 -17.27
C SER A 9 -50.72 -15.47 -16.07
N ALA A 10 -51.01 -14.74 -14.98
CA ALA A 10 -52.19 -14.00 -14.56
C ALA A 10 -51.76 -13.02 -13.44
N ALA A 11 -52.37 -11.83 -13.37
CA ALA A 11 -52.47 -11.06 -12.14
C ALA A 11 -53.63 -11.64 -11.30
N PRO A 12 -53.67 -11.50 -9.95
CA PRO A 12 -54.13 -10.22 -9.39
C PRO A 12 -53.62 -9.88 -7.96
N THR A 13 -53.83 -8.62 -7.58
CA THR A 13 -54.27 -8.14 -6.25
C THR A 13 -53.45 -8.46 -4.98
N GLY A 14 -52.84 -7.40 -4.42
CA GLY A 14 -53.31 -6.79 -3.17
C GLY A 14 -53.19 -7.54 -1.83
N ALA A 15 -52.47 -6.86 -0.92
CA ALA A 15 -52.67 -6.78 0.55
C ALA A 15 -52.25 -7.96 1.46
N ALA A 16 -51.26 -7.61 2.30
CA ALA A 16 -50.92 -8.05 3.65
C ALA A 16 -51.76 -9.16 4.34
N ALA A 17 -51.08 -10.15 4.96
CA ALA A 17 -51.34 -10.60 6.34
C ALA A 17 -50.51 -11.86 6.73
N LEU A 18 -49.81 -11.73 7.86
CA LEU A 18 -49.72 -12.66 9.01
C LEU A 18 -49.05 -14.05 8.87
N ALA A 19 -48.20 -14.30 9.88
CA ALA A 19 -47.48 -15.51 10.22
C ALA A 19 -48.34 -16.75 10.46
N SER A 20 -47.77 -17.96 10.27
CA SER A 20 -47.97 -19.12 11.16
C SER A 20 -47.26 -20.43 10.70
N SER A 21 -46.52 -21.03 11.65
CA SER A 21 -46.55 -22.47 12.03
C SER A 21 -45.77 -23.55 11.24
N HIS A 22 -44.78 -24.15 11.92
CA HIS A 22 -44.14 -25.46 11.66
C HIS A 22 -45.14 -26.65 11.76
N PRO A 23 -44.87 -27.82 11.12
CA PRO A 23 -44.28 -28.95 11.86
C PRO A 23 -43.33 -29.88 11.05
N GLN A 24 -42.61 -30.70 11.80
CA GLN A 24 -41.48 -31.59 11.46
C GLN A 24 -41.92 -33.01 11.00
N GLU A 25 -40.91 -33.83 10.60
CA GLU A 25 -40.84 -35.32 10.44
C GLU A 25 -41.04 -35.88 9.00
N LYS A 26 -40.27 -36.85 8.45
CA LYS A 26 -39.33 -37.85 8.98
C LYS A 26 -38.62 -38.57 7.80
N THR A 27 -37.33 -38.93 7.93
CA THR A 27 -36.61 -40.17 7.49
C THR A 27 -35.19 -39.94 6.94
N ALA A 28 -34.23 -40.64 7.56
CA ALA A 28 -32.76 -40.64 7.40
C ALA A 28 -32.31 -41.71 6.36
N PRO A 29 -31.03 -42.20 6.31
CA PRO A 29 -29.69 -41.66 6.59
C PRO A 29 -28.70 -41.90 5.40
N THR A 30 -27.44 -41.42 5.49
CA THR A 30 -26.18 -42.20 5.20
C THR A 30 -25.02 -41.35 4.62
N ALA A 31 -23.88 -41.43 5.33
CA ALA A 31 -22.46 -41.37 4.91
C ALA A 31 -21.97 -40.23 3.97
N ALA A 32 -20.88 -39.50 4.20
CA ALA A 32 -19.67 -39.73 4.99
C ALA A 32 -18.95 -38.38 5.22
N PRO A 33 -18.04 -38.28 6.21
CA PRO A 33 -17.27 -37.08 6.48
C PRO A 33 -16.10 -36.97 5.49
N ALA A 34 -15.99 -35.84 4.79
CA ALA A 34 -14.76 -35.46 4.12
C ALA A 34 -14.25 -34.18 4.78
N ASP A 35 -13.47 -34.43 5.82
CA ASP A 35 -12.40 -33.61 6.32
C ASP A 35 -11.75 -32.81 5.17
N SER A 36 -11.93 -31.50 5.18
CA SER A 36 -11.07 -30.58 4.46
C SER A 36 -10.82 -29.45 5.43
N PRO A 37 -9.69 -29.45 6.16
CA PRO A 37 -9.30 -28.26 6.88
C PRO A 37 -9.23 -27.10 5.88
N PRO A 38 -9.63 -25.88 6.27
CA PRO A 38 -9.39 -24.72 5.43
C PRO A 38 -7.90 -24.70 5.12
N GLN A 39 -7.57 -24.84 3.83
CA GLN A 39 -6.21 -24.67 3.33
C GLN A 39 -5.80 -23.26 3.73
N THR A 40 -5.07 -23.14 4.83
CA THR A 40 -4.34 -21.94 5.20
C THR A 40 -3.52 -21.59 3.97
N PRO A 41 -3.69 -20.40 3.35
CA PRO A 41 -2.75 -19.95 2.37
C PRO A 41 -1.39 -20.05 3.04
N SER A 42 -0.52 -20.92 2.52
CA SER A 42 0.86 -20.98 2.97
C SER A 42 1.42 -19.59 2.73
N ALA A 43 1.43 -18.78 3.79
CA ALA A 43 2.09 -17.50 3.80
C ALA A 43 3.57 -17.83 3.60
N LYS A 44 3.97 -17.79 2.32
CA LYS A 44 5.36 -17.72 1.90
C LYS A 44 6.06 -16.78 2.88
N PRO A 45 7.23 -17.13 3.46
CA PRO A 45 7.93 -16.26 4.38
C PRO A 45 7.99 -14.87 3.76
N ALA A 46 7.21 -13.95 4.31
CA ALA A 46 7.21 -12.57 3.85
C ALA A 46 8.65 -12.12 4.08
N ALA A 47 9.33 -11.72 2.99
CA ALA A 47 10.64 -11.10 3.13
C ALA A 47 10.51 -10.01 4.21
N PRO A 48 11.53 -9.84 5.07
CA PRO A 48 11.46 -8.84 6.12
C PRO A 48 11.00 -7.50 5.52
N PRO A 49 10.02 -6.81 6.14
CA PRO A 49 9.49 -5.58 5.58
C PRO A 49 10.65 -4.60 5.37
N LYS A 50 10.77 -4.07 4.16
CA LYS A 50 11.77 -3.05 3.86
C LYS A 50 11.40 -1.79 4.65
N PRO A 51 12.39 -1.05 5.19
CA PRO A 51 12.10 0.22 5.82
C PRO A 51 11.44 1.17 4.81
N THR A 52 10.45 1.93 5.29
CA THR A 52 9.77 2.95 4.50
C THR A 52 10.24 4.32 4.99
N TRP A 53 10.80 5.09 4.07
CA TRP A 53 11.35 6.41 4.32
C TRP A 53 10.35 7.46 3.87
N VAL A 54 9.84 8.25 4.81
CA VAL A 54 8.81 9.26 4.54
C VAL A 54 9.41 10.65 4.72
N ALA A 55 9.23 11.50 3.71
CA ALA A 55 9.57 12.91 3.73
C ALA A 55 8.29 13.70 4.00
N ASN A 56 8.24 14.39 5.14
CA ASN A 56 7.09 15.18 5.52
C ASN A 56 6.99 16.46 4.68
N PRO A 57 5.80 16.80 4.16
CA PRO A 57 5.60 18.04 3.44
C PRO A 57 5.80 19.23 4.38
N GLY A 58 6.46 20.28 3.89
CA GLY A 58 6.77 21.48 4.67
C GLY A 58 8.07 21.39 5.48
N SER A 59 8.67 20.20 5.64
CA SER A 59 10.05 20.06 6.12
C SER A 59 11.04 20.36 5.00
N THR A 60 12.26 20.80 5.35
CA THR A 60 13.33 20.94 4.35
C THR A 60 13.87 19.58 3.93
N VAL A 61 14.43 19.49 2.71
CA VAL A 61 15.14 18.30 2.22
C VAL A 61 16.30 17.97 3.16
N ARG A 62 17.00 19.00 3.66
CA ARG A 62 18.06 18.88 4.65
C ARG A 62 17.59 18.23 5.95
N GLU A 63 16.50 18.72 6.55
CA GLU A 63 15.94 18.13 7.77
C GLU A 63 15.47 16.70 7.55
N THR A 64 14.78 16.44 6.44
CA THR A 64 14.32 15.10 6.08
C THR A 64 15.51 14.15 5.96
N LEU A 65 16.56 14.57 5.28
CA LEU A 65 17.77 13.77 5.10
C LEU A 65 18.50 13.55 6.43
N ALA A 66 18.60 14.58 7.28
CA ALA A 66 19.20 14.45 8.60
C ALA A 66 18.42 13.46 9.49
N HIS A 67 17.09 13.49 9.43
CA HIS A 67 16.22 12.54 10.12
C HIS A 67 16.48 11.11 9.63
N TRP A 68 16.43 10.90 8.31
CA TRP A 68 16.68 9.59 7.72
C TRP A 68 18.09 9.07 7.99
N SER A 69 19.11 9.93 7.94
CA SER A 69 20.48 9.58 8.32
C SER A 69 20.53 9.09 9.77
N SER A 70 19.90 9.81 10.69
CA SER A 70 19.84 9.44 12.11
C SER A 70 19.14 8.08 12.31
N GLU A 71 18.01 7.86 11.65
CA GLU A 71 17.28 6.59 11.70
C GLU A 71 18.07 5.42 11.08
N ALA A 72 18.85 5.68 10.02
CA ALA A 72 19.72 4.69 9.40
C ALA A 72 21.02 4.44 10.19
N GLY A 73 21.32 5.24 11.23
CA GLY A 73 22.60 5.20 11.94
C GLY A 73 23.79 5.73 11.12
N TRP A 74 23.52 6.70 10.25
CA TRP A 74 24.50 7.45 9.45
C TRP A 74 24.86 8.76 10.14
N ALA A 75 26.01 9.31 9.74
CA ALA A 75 26.43 10.63 10.20
C ALA A 75 25.48 11.72 9.69
N VAL A 76 25.53 12.88 10.35
CA VAL A 76 24.82 14.09 9.91
C VAL A 76 25.24 14.39 8.46
N PRO A 77 24.27 14.58 7.52
CA PRO A 77 24.60 14.86 6.14
C PRO A 77 25.38 16.17 6.05
N GLN A 78 26.49 16.14 5.32
CA GLN A 78 27.23 17.34 4.96
C GLN A 78 26.44 18.09 3.89
N TRP A 79 26.03 19.31 4.23
CA TRP A 79 25.22 20.15 3.37
C TRP A 79 26.08 21.31 2.87
N ASP A 80 26.44 21.26 1.59
CA ASP A 80 27.26 22.27 0.91
C ASP A 80 26.42 23.10 -0.08
N ALA A 81 25.18 22.70 -0.35
CA ALA A 81 24.24 23.47 -1.16
C ALA A 81 23.82 24.76 -0.44
N GLU A 82 23.80 25.89 -1.16
CA GLU A 82 23.34 27.17 -0.59
C GLU A 82 21.81 27.25 -0.45
N ILE A 83 21.08 26.31 -1.05
CA ILE A 83 19.62 26.30 -1.11
C ILE A 83 19.01 25.10 -0.37
N ASP A 84 18.17 25.37 0.62
CA ASP A 84 17.38 24.37 1.32
C ASP A 84 15.98 24.26 0.70
N TYR A 85 15.80 23.32 -0.22
CA TYR A 85 14.47 23.07 -0.78
C TYR A 85 13.51 22.52 0.27
N GLN A 86 12.26 23.00 0.25
CA GLN A 86 11.19 22.38 1.01
C GLN A 86 10.60 21.21 0.26
N VAL A 87 10.18 20.21 1.02
CA VAL A 87 9.47 19.05 0.50
C VAL A 87 8.06 19.49 0.05
N PRO A 88 7.76 19.51 -1.27
CA PRO A 88 6.53 20.12 -1.79
C PRO A 88 5.27 19.28 -1.51
N GLY A 89 5.45 18.01 -1.12
CA GLY A 89 4.39 17.07 -0.82
C GLY A 89 4.95 15.84 -0.11
N THR A 90 4.11 15.03 0.51
CA THR A 90 4.58 13.79 1.16
C THR A 90 5.22 12.88 0.12
N LEU A 91 6.52 12.61 0.28
CA LEU A 91 7.23 11.63 -0.53
C LEU A 91 7.48 10.40 0.33
N SER A 92 7.26 9.21 -0.23
CA SER A 92 7.49 7.95 0.47
C SER A 92 8.26 7.02 -0.44
N PHE A 93 9.35 6.47 0.10
CA PHE A 93 10.24 5.58 -0.63
C PHE A 93 10.45 4.30 0.19
N GLU A 94 10.17 3.14 -0.40
CA GLU A 94 10.44 1.84 0.20
C GLU A 94 11.79 1.31 -0.26
N GLY A 95 12.61 0.85 0.67
CA GLY A 95 13.92 0.29 0.36
C GLY A 95 14.99 0.66 1.37
N ASP A 96 16.25 0.47 0.98
CA ASP A 96 17.37 0.90 1.78
C ASP A 96 17.44 2.44 1.85
N PHE A 97 18.07 2.95 2.91
CA PHE A 97 18.31 4.38 3.10
C PHE A 97 18.88 5.04 1.84
N LEU A 98 19.90 4.43 1.22
CA LEU A 98 20.52 4.95 0.00
C LEU A 98 19.57 5.01 -1.19
N ASP A 99 18.64 4.06 -1.29
CA ASP A 99 17.67 4.05 -2.39
C ASP A 99 16.63 5.15 -2.20
N ALA A 100 16.14 5.33 -0.97
CA ALA A 100 15.26 6.42 -0.61
C ALA A 100 15.90 7.79 -0.82
N VAL A 101 17.16 7.97 -0.42
CA VAL A 101 17.92 9.20 -0.67
C VAL A 101 18.03 9.46 -2.17
N ARG A 102 18.46 8.48 -2.97
CA ARG A 102 18.51 8.65 -4.44
C ARG A 102 17.15 9.01 -5.02
N GLY A 103 16.07 8.38 -4.55
CA GLY A 103 14.69 8.66 -4.98
C GLY A 103 14.29 10.10 -4.66
N LEU A 104 14.58 10.57 -3.45
CA LEU A 104 14.33 11.93 -3.01
C LEU A 104 15.05 12.94 -3.90
N PHE A 105 16.38 12.82 -4.04
CA PHE A 105 17.17 13.75 -4.85
C PHE A 105 16.84 13.68 -6.34
N LYS A 106 16.47 12.51 -6.87
CA LYS A 106 16.01 12.35 -8.25
C LYS A 106 14.70 13.11 -8.52
N ALA A 107 13.82 13.26 -7.52
CA ALA A 107 12.64 14.12 -7.63
C ALA A 107 13.02 15.61 -7.80
N TYR A 108 14.13 16.05 -7.17
CA TYR A 108 14.67 17.40 -7.29
C TYR A 108 15.65 17.58 -8.45
N ALA A 109 16.12 16.52 -9.09
CA ALA A 109 17.02 16.62 -10.25
C ALA A 109 16.38 17.36 -11.46
N ARG A 110 15.04 17.51 -11.47
CA ARG A 110 14.29 18.30 -12.45
C ARG A 110 13.93 19.71 -11.96
N ALA A 111 14.29 20.06 -10.73
CA ALA A 111 14.09 21.40 -10.20
C ALA A 111 15.00 22.41 -10.92
N LYS A 112 14.73 23.70 -10.71
CA LYS A 112 15.49 24.79 -11.35
C LYS A 112 16.98 24.77 -10.97
N ARG A 113 17.30 24.33 -9.75
CA ARG A 113 18.65 24.00 -9.30
C ARG A 113 18.62 22.52 -8.87
N PRO A 114 19.28 21.61 -9.59
CA PRO A 114 19.32 20.22 -9.19
C PRO A 114 20.15 20.09 -7.92
N LEU A 115 19.70 19.27 -6.98
CA LEU A 115 20.56 18.88 -5.86
C LEU A 115 21.27 17.58 -6.22
N LEU A 116 22.58 17.57 -6.05
CA LEU A 116 23.43 16.39 -6.22
C LEU A 116 23.65 15.74 -4.85
N VAL A 117 23.68 14.42 -4.82
CA VAL A 117 23.91 13.65 -3.59
C VAL A 117 24.99 12.62 -3.82
N ASP A 118 26.03 12.71 -3.00
CA ASP A 118 27.14 11.77 -2.94
C ASP A 118 27.08 11.01 -1.63
N ALA A 119 26.89 9.69 -1.72
CA ALA A 119 26.81 8.83 -0.54
C ALA A 119 28.08 8.01 -0.38
N TYR A 120 28.69 8.09 0.81
CA TYR A 120 29.90 7.37 1.18
C TYR A 120 29.57 6.23 2.15
N PRO A 121 29.18 5.04 1.67
CA PRO A 121 28.74 3.93 2.52
C PRO A 121 29.82 3.41 3.47
N ASN A 122 31.10 3.48 3.07
CA ASN A 122 32.21 3.08 3.94
C ASN A 122 32.35 3.98 5.18
N GLN A 123 32.04 5.27 5.04
CA GLN A 123 32.12 6.26 6.11
C GLN A 123 30.76 6.55 6.75
N LYS A 124 29.67 6.05 6.16
CA LYS A 124 28.28 6.38 6.49
C LYS A 124 28.02 7.89 6.49
N ILE A 125 28.60 8.59 5.52
CA ILE A 125 28.41 10.04 5.32
C ILE A 125 27.62 10.26 4.04
N ILE A 126 26.68 11.20 4.06
CA ILE A 126 26.04 11.74 2.87
C ILE A 126 26.55 13.16 2.67
N HIS A 127 26.94 13.49 1.45
CA HIS A 127 27.32 14.83 1.03
C HIS A 127 26.32 15.34 0.00
N VAL A 128 25.83 16.56 0.19
CA VAL A 128 24.82 17.18 -0.67
C VAL A 128 25.39 18.47 -1.23
N THR A 129 25.36 18.59 -2.56
CA THR A 129 25.85 19.72 -3.35
C THR A 129 24.77 20.16 -4.36
N GLU A 130 25.02 21.22 -5.14
CA GLU A 130 24.11 21.71 -6.20
C GLU A 130 24.77 21.82 -7.58
#